data_AF-A0A2D6DMQ0-F1
#
_entry.id   AF-A0A2D6DMQ0-F1
#
_cell.length_a   1.000
_cell.length_b   1.000
_cell.length_c   1.000
_cell.angle_alpha   90.00
_cell.angle_beta   90.00
_cell.angle_gamma   90.00
#
_symmetry.space_group_name_H-M   'P 1'
#
loop_
_entity.id
_entity.type
_entity.pdbx_description
1 polymer ?
#
loop_
_entity_poly.entity_id
_entity_poly.type
_entity_poly.pdbx_seq_one_letter_code
_entity_poly.pdbx_strand_id
1 'polypeptide(L)'
;MEDRPESVEITSVSDGNPWGGEPSNLESGGTILSGSVASLGTSNGGALGTIYQQEQSSGSNVGWFFVGLILAPAAMWISSIILMEIAWGLSDTGEGLFMVASFLVWPVGLIAGIVWSFTRGNKYFAIGMLTTVIGVPAVMFLAFIVMILMWSGGF
;
A
#
# COMPACT_ATOMS: atom_id res chain seq x y z
N MET A 1 -7.22 33.83 -61.76
CA MET A 1 -6.55 35.00 -61.16
C MET A 1 -7.20 35.21 -59.81
N GLU A 2 -6.72 34.40 -58.87
CA GLU A 2 -6.54 34.65 -57.42
C GLU A 2 -7.52 35.59 -56.68
N ASP A 3 -8.69 35.08 -56.27
CA ASP A 3 -9.42 35.63 -55.12
C ASP A 3 -9.02 34.85 -53.86
N ARG A 4 -7.84 35.16 -53.32
CA ARG A 4 -7.40 34.70 -51.99
C ARG A 4 -8.06 35.64 -50.97
N PRO A 5 -8.82 35.17 -49.97
CA PRO A 5 -9.29 36.07 -48.92
C PRO A 5 -8.06 36.61 -48.17
N GLU A 6 -7.95 37.94 -48.13
CA GLU A 6 -6.96 38.65 -47.32
C GLU A 6 -7.20 38.27 -45.85
N SER A 7 -6.16 37.72 -45.21
CA SER A 7 -6.22 37.41 -43.79
C SER A 7 -6.39 38.70 -43.01
N VAL A 8 -7.49 38.82 -42.29
CA VAL A 8 -7.69 39.90 -41.32
C VAL A 8 -6.69 39.69 -40.18
N GLU A 9 -5.64 40.49 -40.18
CA GLU A 9 -4.69 40.56 -39.08
C GLU A 9 -5.37 41.32 -37.94
N ILE A 10 -5.88 40.58 -36.95
CA ILE A 10 -6.27 41.18 -35.68
C ILE A 10 -4.97 41.61 -35.03
N THR A 11 -4.62 42.89 -35.20
CA THR A 11 -3.60 43.53 -34.38
C THR A 11 -4.12 43.49 -32.96
N SER A 12 -3.68 42.49 -32.21
CA SER A 12 -3.80 42.57 -30.76
C SER A 12 -3.01 43.80 -30.36
N VAL A 13 -3.69 44.79 -29.80
CA VAL A 13 -3.05 45.89 -29.08
C VAL A 13 -2.11 45.26 -28.06
N SER A 14 -0.84 45.19 -28.44
CA SER A 14 0.26 45.06 -27.52
C SER A 14 0.86 46.44 -27.55
N ASP A 15 0.41 47.28 -26.61
CA ASP A 15 1.27 48.28 -26.00
C ASP A 15 0.55 48.87 -24.78
N GLY A 16 1.10 48.52 -23.62
CA GLY A 16 0.86 49.23 -22.37
C GLY A 16 -0.19 48.59 -21.47
N ASN A 17 0.25 47.73 -20.55
CA ASN A 17 -0.32 47.83 -19.21
C ASN A 17 0.07 49.22 -18.67
N PRO A 18 -0.86 50.06 -18.17
CA PRO A 18 -0.48 51.23 -17.38
C PRO A 18 0.28 50.84 -16.09
N TRP A 19 0.45 49.54 -15.81
CA TRP A 19 1.00 49.01 -14.58
C TRP A 19 2.03 47.87 -14.78
N GLY A 20 3.00 47.96 -15.71
CA GLY A 20 4.20 47.08 -15.79
C GLY A 20 3.92 45.58 -16.02
N GLY A 21 4.77 44.67 -16.45
CA GLY A 21 6.14 44.59 -16.94
C GLY A 21 6.35 43.09 -17.25
N GLU A 22 6.59 42.77 -18.52
CA GLU A 22 6.93 41.53 -19.27
C GLU A 22 6.82 40.12 -18.63
N PRO A 23 6.35 39.13 -19.43
CA PRO A 23 7.30 38.11 -19.85
C PRO A 23 7.26 37.80 -21.36
N SER A 24 8.47 37.67 -21.91
CA SER A 24 8.80 37.37 -23.29
C SER A 24 8.53 35.92 -23.70
N ASN A 25 8.14 35.77 -24.97
CA ASN A 25 8.35 34.64 -25.89
C ASN A 25 7.56 33.32 -25.67
N LEU A 26 6.47 33.21 -26.47
CA LEU A 26 6.20 32.16 -27.45
C LEU A 26 6.51 30.71 -27.04
N GLU A 27 5.47 29.88 -26.88
CA GLU A 27 5.07 28.87 -27.88
C GLU A 27 4.02 27.90 -27.31
N SER A 28 3.12 27.50 -28.20
CA SER A 28 2.42 26.21 -28.18
C SER A 28 1.34 26.01 -27.12
N GLY A 29 0.17 25.56 -27.58
CA GLY A 29 -0.97 25.21 -26.74
C GLY A 29 -0.58 24.22 -25.64
N GLY A 30 -0.46 24.73 -24.42
CA GLY A 30 -0.17 23.96 -23.22
C GLY A 30 -1.42 23.28 -22.70
N THR A 31 -1.49 21.98 -22.97
CA THR A 31 -2.48 21.00 -22.50
C THR A 31 -2.95 21.24 -21.06
N ILE A 32 -4.24 21.49 -20.89
CA ILE A 32 -4.95 21.67 -19.61
C ILE A 32 -5.13 20.35 -18.83
N LEU A 33 -4.33 19.33 -19.15
CA LEU A 33 -4.33 18.01 -18.52
C LEU A 33 -2.88 17.64 -18.17
N SER A 34 -2.36 18.25 -17.10
CA SER A 34 -1.13 17.75 -16.45
C SER A 34 -1.50 16.54 -15.59
N GLY A 35 -1.74 15.40 -16.26
CA GLY A 35 -1.71 14.09 -15.63
C GLY A 35 -0.30 13.53 -15.80
N SER A 36 0.33 13.09 -14.72
CA SER A 36 1.65 12.45 -14.80
C SER A 36 1.56 11.16 -15.62
N VAL A 37 1.95 11.23 -16.88
CA VAL A 37 2.21 10.05 -17.70
C VAL A 37 3.54 9.48 -17.24
N ALA A 38 3.50 8.33 -16.57
CA ALA A 38 4.71 7.56 -16.27
C ALA A 38 5.35 7.17 -17.60
N SER A 39 6.51 7.75 -17.91
CA SER A 39 7.30 7.30 -19.05
C SER A 39 7.79 5.88 -18.76
N LEU A 40 7.30 4.92 -19.53
CA LEU A 40 7.80 3.57 -19.50
C LEU A 40 9.24 3.60 -20.04
N GLY A 41 10.20 3.67 -19.12
CA GLY A 41 11.61 3.61 -19.46
C GLY A 41 11.89 2.31 -20.22
N THR A 42 12.55 2.43 -21.36
CA THR A 42 13.12 1.29 -22.09
C THR A 42 14.10 0.59 -21.16
N SER A 43 13.61 -0.42 -20.45
CA SER A 43 14.46 -1.40 -19.79
C SER A 43 14.76 -2.47 -20.82
N ASN A 44 16.01 -2.47 -21.28
CA ASN A 44 16.56 -3.57 -22.05
C ASN A 44 16.77 -4.75 -21.09
N GLY A 45 15.71 -5.53 -20.83
CA GLY A 45 15.82 -6.71 -19.97
C GLY A 45 14.48 -7.33 -19.58
N GLY A 46 13.95 -8.20 -20.45
CA GLY A 46 13.13 -9.34 -20.05
C GLY A 46 11.70 -9.06 -19.59
N ALA A 47 10.73 -9.40 -20.46
CA ALA A 47 9.30 -9.45 -20.16
C ALA A 47 8.97 -10.59 -19.17
N LEU A 48 9.28 -10.44 -17.89
CA LEU A 48 8.73 -11.25 -16.81
C LEU A 48 8.71 -10.39 -15.54
N GLY A 49 7.52 -9.88 -15.21
CA GLY A 49 7.13 -9.31 -13.93
C GLY A 49 8.20 -8.51 -13.19
N THR A 50 8.07 -7.18 -13.20
CA THR A 50 8.59 -6.36 -12.11
C THR A 50 8.12 -6.98 -10.79
N ILE A 51 8.98 -7.76 -10.15
CA ILE A 51 8.97 -7.89 -8.70
C ILE A 51 8.92 -6.43 -8.26
N TYR A 52 7.89 -6.04 -7.52
CA TYR A 52 7.90 -4.77 -6.81
C TYR A 52 9.21 -4.74 -6.03
N GLN A 53 10.23 -4.14 -6.63
CA GLN A 53 11.52 -3.93 -6.04
C GLN A 53 11.20 -2.91 -4.98
N GLN A 54 10.92 -3.45 -3.79
CA GLN A 54 10.71 -2.73 -2.56
C GLN A 54 11.89 -1.80 -2.44
N GLU A 55 11.65 -0.56 -2.87
CA GLU A 55 12.68 0.43 -3.04
C GLU A 55 13.32 0.61 -1.67
N GLN A 56 14.61 0.33 -1.64
CA GLN A 56 15.47 0.45 -0.49
C GLN A 56 15.57 1.93 -0.13
N SER A 57 14.54 2.45 0.54
CA SER A 57 14.60 3.71 1.26
C SER A 57 14.80 3.39 2.75
N SER A 58 16.02 3.67 3.19
CA SER A 58 16.44 3.69 4.58
C SER A 58 15.49 4.59 5.40
N GLY A 59 14.70 4.00 6.31
CA GLY A 59 13.99 4.75 7.35
C GLY A 59 12.53 4.36 7.59
N SER A 60 12.29 3.61 8.66
CA SER A 60 11.01 3.42 9.37
C SER A 60 9.87 2.64 8.70
N ASN A 61 9.58 2.77 7.41
CA ASN A 61 8.30 2.25 6.85
C ASN A 61 8.22 0.70 6.79
N VAL A 62 9.30 0.04 6.35
CA VAL A 62 9.36 -1.44 6.25
C VAL A 62 9.43 -2.12 7.62
N GLY A 63 10.11 -1.50 8.59
CA GLY A 63 10.20 -2.06 9.95
C GLY A 63 8.82 -2.19 10.59
N TRP A 64 7.98 -1.17 10.44
CA TRP A 64 6.62 -1.20 10.96
C TRP A 64 5.70 -2.20 10.24
N PHE A 65 5.96 -2.48 8.96
CA PHE A 65 5.28 -3.57 8.26
C PHE A 65 5.60 -4.93 8.90
N PHE A 66 6.87 -5.26 9.16
CA PHE A 66 7.25 -6.51 9.83
C PHE A 66 6.77 -6.60 11.28
N VAL A 67 6.70 -5.46 11.96
CA VAL A 67 6.08 -5.37 13.29
C VAL A 67 4.60 -5.76 13.21
N GLY A 68 3.88 -5.36 12.15
CA GLY A 68 2.50 -5.78 11.90
C GLY A 68 2.36 -7.22 11.40
N LEU A 69 3.31 -7.68 10.57
CA LEU A 69 3.28 -9.01 9.94
C LEU A 69 3.71 -10.14 10.87
N ILE A 70 4.69 -9.91 11.74
CA ILE A 70 5.30 -10.98 12.56
C ILE A 70 5.14 -10.67 14.04
N LEU A 71 5.60 -9.49 14.48
CA LEU A 71 5.68 -9.19 15.91
C LEU A 71 4.29 -9.12 16.56
N ALA A 72 3.34 -8.46 15.91
CA ALA A 72 1.98 -8.30 16.43
C ALA A 72 1.22 -9.64 16.50
N PRO A 73 1.14 -10.47 15.44
CA PRO A 73 0.53 -11.79 15.54
C PRO A 73 1.24 -12.71 16.54
N ALA A 74 2.58 -12.69 16.59
CA ALA A 74 3.34 -13.48 17.56
C ALA A 74 3.02 -13.06 19.00
N ALA A 75 2.96 -11.77 19.28
CA ALA A 75 2.58 -11.25 20.60
C ALA A 75 1.13 -11.62 20.97
N MET A 76 0.19 -11.57 20.00
CA MET A 76 -1.18 -12.01 20.22
C MET A 76 -1.26 -13.52 20.52
N TRP A 77 -0.50 -14.34 19.79
CA TRP A 77 -0.36 -15.78 20.05
C TRP A 77 0.15 -16.04 21.47
N ILE A 78 1.27 -15.42 21.84
CA ILE A 78 1.90 -15.60 23.14
C ILE A 78 0.95 -15.16 24.27
N SER A 79 0.28 -14.01 24.11
CA SER A 79 -0.71 -13.52 25.06
C SER A 79 -1.87 -14.50 25.24
N SER A 80 -2.39 -15.04 24.12
CA SER A 80 -3.46 -16.04 24.14
C SER A 80 -3.04 -17.33 24.86
N ILE A 81 -1.81 -17.82 24.63
CA ILE A 81 -1.28 -18.99 25.34
C ILE A 81 -1.15 -18.71 26.84
N ILE A 82 -0.57 -17.57 27.23
CA ILE A 82 -0.39 -17.22 28.65
C ILE A 82 -1.76 -17.17 29.35
N LEU A 83 -2.76 -16.55 28.73
CA LEU A 83 -4.12 -16.50 29.28
C LEU A 83 -4.76 -17.89 29.38
N MET A 84 -4.48 -18.78 28.42
CA MET A 84 -4.98 -20.15 28.44
C MET A 84 -4.31 -20.97 29.55
N GLU A 85 -2.99 -20.85 29.76
CA GLU A 85 -2.28 -21.50 30.87
C GLU A 85 -2.83 -21.04 32.23
N ILE A 86 -3.11 -19.73 32.37
CA ILE A 86 -3.75 -19.18 33.57
C ILE A 86 -5.15 -19.77 33.76
N ALA A 87 -5.93 -19.87 32.68
CA ALA A 87 -7.28 -20.44 32.73
C ALA A 87 -7.26 -21.89 33.24
N TRP A 88 -6.31 -22.70 32.78
CA TRP A 88 -6.19 -24.12 33.15
C TRP A 88 -5.68 -24.31 34.58
N GLY A 89 -4.96 -23.33 35.13
CA GLY A 89 -4.49 -23.34 36.52
C GLY A 89 -5.52 -22.87 37.57
N LEU A 90 -6.68 -22.37 37.15
CA LEU A 90 -7.75 -21.88 38.04
C LEU A 90 -8.83 -22.94 38.25
N SER A 91 -9.46 -22.96 39.43
CA SER A 91 -10.28 -24.09 39.86
C SER A 91 -11.80 -23.89 39.84
N ASP A 92 -12.34 -22.72 39.47
CA ASP A 92 -13.82 -22.56 39.41
C ASP A 92 -14.33 -21.29 38.69
N THR A 93 -13.96 -20.08 39.15
CA THR A 93 -14.66 -18.85 38.68
C THR A 93 -13.89 -18.05 37.64
N GLY A 94 -12.56 -18.15 37.64
CA GLY A 94 -11.70 -17.41 36.70
C GLY A 94 -11.49 -18.11 35.37
N GLU A 95 -11.58 -19.45 35.33
CA GLU A 95 -11.27 -20.27 34.15
C GLU A 95 -12.03 -19.81 32.89
N GLY A 96 -13.34 -19.63 32.97
CA GLY A 96 -14.17 -19.23 31.85
C GLY A 96 -13.85 -17.82 31.34
N LEU A 97 -13.54 -16.88 32.24
CA LEU A 97 -13.18 -15.51 31.87
C LEU A 97 -11.84 -15.47 31.13
N PHE A 98 -10.82 -16.18 31.62
CA PHE A 98 -9.51 -16.24 30.97
C PHE A 98 -9.56 -17.03 29.67
N MET A 99 -10.37 -18.09 29.59
CA MET A 99 -10.59 -18.82 28.35
C MET A 99 -11.25 -17.93 27.28
N VAL A 100 -12.33 -17.22 27.62
CA VAL A 100 -12.99 -16.28 26.71
C VAL A 100 -12.06 -15.13 26.33
N ALA A 101 -11.30 -14.59 27.29
CA ALA A 101 -10.29 -13.56 27.03
C ALA A 101 -9.21 -14.05 26.05
N SER A 102 -8.74 -15.29 26.19
CA SER A 102 -7.74 -15.90 25.30
C SER A 102 -8.21 -15.94 23.85
N PHE A 103 -9.51 -16.24 23.64
CA PHE A 103 -10.12 -16.19 22.32
C PHE A 103 -10.35 -14.77 21.82
N LEU A 104 -10.73 -13.84 22.71
CA LEU A 104 -10.97 -12.42 22.37
C LEU A 104 -9.68 -11.67 22.02
N VAL A 105 -8.51 -12.11 22.47
CA VAL A 105 -7.21 -11.49 22.14
C VAL A 105 -7.03 -11.34 20.63
N TRP A 106 -7.53 -12.29 19.84
CA TRP A 106 -7.42 -12.25 18.39
C TRP A 106 -8.28 -11.16 17.75
N PRO A 107 -9.62 -11.16 17.86
CA PRO A 107 -10.44 -10.11 17.25
C PRO A 107 -10.16 -8.74 17.88
N VAL A 108 -10.00 -8.66 19.21
CA VAL A 108 -9.77 -7.39 19.90
C VAL A 108 -8.39 -6.85 19.59
N GLY A 109 -7.35 -7.70 19.61
CA GLY A 109 -5.98 -7.32 19.28
C GLY A 109 -5.85 -6.83 17.85
N LEU A 110 -6.49 -7.51 16.89
CA LEU A 110 -6.49 -7.09 15.49
C LEU A 110 -7.14 -5.72 15.32
N ILE A 111 -8.34 -5.52 15.87
CA ILE A 111 -9.05 -4.24 15.77
C ILE A 111 -8.25 -3.13 16.46
N ALA A 112 -7.80 -3.37 17.69
CA ALA A 112 -7.04 -2.39 18.47
C ALA A 112 -5.74 -2.01 17.77
N GLY A 113 -5.00 -2.97 17.23
CA GLY A 113 -3.77 -2.70 16.50
C GLY A 113 -4.02 -1.97 15.18
N ILE A 114 -5.05 -2.34 14.42
CA ILE A 114 -5.41 -1.63 13.17
C ILE A 114 -5.82 -0.19 13.47
N VAL A 115 -6.70 0.04 14.46
CA VAL A 115 -7.13 1.38 14.88
C VAL A 115 -5.94 2.20 15.38
N TRP A 116 -5.06 1.60 16.18
CA TRP A 116 -3.84 2.24 16.65
C TRP A 116 -2.88 2.62 15.50
N SER A 117 -2.79 1.77 14.48
CA SER A 117 -2.02 2.05 13.27
C SER A 117 -2.47 3.35 12.57
N PHE A 118 -3.79 3.52 12.45
CA PHE A 118 -4.38 4.66 11.76
C PHE A 118 -4.26 5.95 12.59
N THR A 119 -4.38 5.86 13.92
CA THR A 119 -4.21 7.04 14.80
C THR A 119 -2.76 7.54 14.84
N ARG A 120 -1.75 6.65 14.70
CA ARG A 120 -0.34 7.05 14.56
C ARG A 120 0.10 7.42 13.13
N GLY A 121 -0.81 7.37 12.16
CA GLY A 121 -0.51 7.72 10.76
C GLY A 121 0.37 6.70 10.02
N ASN A 122 0.65 5.54 10.61
CA ASN A 122 1.52 4.54 10.02
C ASN A 122 0.70 3.44 9.33
N LYS A 123 0.46 3.62 8.03
CA LYS A 123 -0.37 2.71 7.23
C LYS A 123 0.28 1.33 7.04
N TYR A 124 1.62 1.25 7.13
CA TYR A 124 2.37 0.03 6.86
C TYR A 124 2.16 -1.05 7.93
N PHE A 125 1.96 -0.66 9.19
CA PHE A 125 1.65 -1.63 10.27
C PHE A 125 0.28 -2.29 10.09
N ALA A 126 -0.76 -1.51 9.74
CA ALA A 126 -2.09 -2.05 9.45
C ALA A 126 -2.06 -2.99 8.25
N ILE A 127 -1.33 -2.63 7.19
CA ILE A 127 -1.15 -3.50 6.01
C ILE A 127 -0.43 -4.78 6.42
N GLY A 128 0.61 -4.70 7.27
CA GLY A 128 1.29 -5.86 7.85
C GLY A 128 0.33 -6.78 8.60
N MET A 129 -0.52 -6.23 9.47
CA MET A 129 -1.54 -7.00 10.17
C MET A 129 -2.62 -7.59 9.23
N LEU A 130 -2.96 -6.91 8.14
CA LEU A 130 -3.94 -7.42 7.17
C LEU A 130 -3.35 -8.55 6.32
N THR A 131 -2.05 -8.45 6.01
CA THR A 131 -1.32 -9.52 5.31
C THR A 131 -1.21 -10.80 6.14
N THR A 132 -1.31 -10.77 7.47
CA THR A 132 -1.28 -12.01 8.27
C THR A 132 -2.60 -12.76 8.21
N VAL A 133 -3.71 -12.03 8.12
CA VAL A 133 -5.06 -12.60 8.08
C VAL A 133 -5.38 -13.18 6.71
N ILE A 134 -4.98 -12.51 5.64
CA ILE A 134 -5.37 -12.89 4.26
C ILE A 134 -4.15 -13.24 3.42
N GLY A 135 -3.10 -12.40 3.47
CA GLY A 135 -1.92 -12.56 2.61
C GLY A 135 -1.17 -13.86 2.85
N VAL A 136 -0.78 -14.14 4.10
CA VAL A 136 -0.01 -15.33 4.49
C VAL A 136 -0.79 -16.62 4.22
N PRO A 137 -2.08 -16.75 4.63
CA PRO A 137 -2.86 -17.95 4.29
C PRO A 137 -3.07 -18.14 2.79
N ALA A 138 -3.33 -17.07 2.03
CA ALA A 138 -3.51 -17.15 0.59
C ALA A 138 -2.22 -17.60 -0.13
N VAL A 139 -1.06 -17.07 0.28
CA VAL A 139 0.24 -17.48 -0.26
C VAL A 139 0.56 -18.92 0.10
N MET A 140 0.31 -19.35 1.34
CA MET A 140 0.47 -20.76 1.74
C MET A 140 -0.45 -21.68 0.92
N PHE A 141 -1.70 -21.29 0.69
CA PHE A 141 -2.65 -22.07 -0.11
C PHE A 141 -2.22 -22.18 -1.58
N LEU A 142 -1.75 -21.07 -2.17
CA LEU A 142 -1.21 -21.08 -3.53
C LEU A 142 0.05 -21.94 -3.63
N ALA A 143 0.98 -21.82 -2.68
CA ALA A 143 2.18 -22.66 -2.64
C ALA A 143 1.83 -24.15 -2.52
N PHE A 144 0.79 -24.47 -1.75
CA PHE A 144 0.27 -25.83 -1.62
C PHE A 144 -0.30 -26.37 -2.94
N ILE A 145 -1.06 -25.56 -3.70
CA ILE A 145 -1.55 -25.93 -5.04
C ILE A 145 -0.37 -26.20 -5.98
N VAL A 146 0.62 -25.32 -6.02
CA VAL A 146 1.82 -25.50 -6.86
C VAL A 146 2.55 -26.80 -6.49
N MET A 147 2.70 -27.09 -5.20
CA MET A 147 3.29 -28.33 -4.72
C MET A 147 2.50 -29.57 -5.19
N ILE A 148 1.16 -29.53 -5.13
CA ILE A 148 0.31 -30.62 -5.62
C ILE A 148 0.50 -30.81 -7.12
N LEU A 149 0.51 -29.74 -7.91
CA LEU A 149 0.69 -29.82 -9.37
C LEU A 149 2.06 -30.39 -9.77
N MET A 150 3.12 -30.00 -9.05
CA MET A 150 4.46 -30.55 -9.24
C MET A 150 4.53 -32.04 -8.89
N TRP A 151 3.84 -32.46 -7.82
CA TRP A 151 3.85 -33.86 -7.39
C TRP A 151 2.93 -34.76 -8.22
N SER A 152 1.80 -34.26 -8.72
CA SER A 152 0.85 -35.05 -9.51
C SER A 152 1.31 -35.31 -10.95
N GLY A 153 2.55 -34.93 -11.32
CA GLY A 153 3.05 -35.10 -12.69
C GLY A 153 2.36 -34.19 -13.71
N GLY A 154 1.92 -32.99 -13.28
CA GLY A 154 1.29 -32.00 -14.16
C GLY A 154 2.23 -31.34 -15.19
N PHE A 155 3.42 -31.90 -15.41
CA PHE A 155 4.39 -31.58 -16.46
C PHE A 155 5.10 -32.86 -16.91
#